data_AF-A0A8S1VVJ2-F1
#
_entry.id   AF-A0A8S1VVJ2-F1
#
_cell.length_a   1.000
_cell.length_b   1.000
_cell.length_c   1.000
_cell.angle_alpha   90.00
_cell.angle_beta   90.00
_cell.angle_gamma   90.00
#
_symmetry.space_group_name_H-M   'P 1'
#
loop_
_entity.id
_entity.type
_entity.pdbx_description
1 polymer ?
#
loop_
_entity_poly.entity_id
_entity_poly.type
_entity_poly.pdbx_seq_one_letter_code
_entity_poly.pdbx_strand_id
1 'polypeptide(L)'
;MIGFFAQIVGLFIFLNLNNDDMAMFSQGILLLATYNDGLQLGLRQMINVATQMNSYNRIFEIIDIPTEAPHIQQEDKKFNKFPLNGDIVSENVYMRYRANSDLILKGAGKSSILYAIFRMSEIEDDEDSFIQYQVLKLKIQGQENQEVANLDPFEENNDESILKALEITGLLQNIKQFPKGILTDISDFNSVLSIGQKQLICLTRILLSKMKIFVLDKQQLIQNEKQMIQKQLKDCTLITIAHRLNKITDYDKIMVIYDERVIECDRKFNLLAKSPNSTFIDRNLEFSRLFKNTGNSNAYAIFDIAKIQLSIIEN
;
A
#
# COMPACT_ATOMS: atom_id res chain seq x y z
N MET A 1 12.50 21.55 54.05
CA MET A 1 13.32 22.61 53.41
C MET A 1 12.54 23.91 53.27
N ILE A 2 11.48 23.99 52.45
CA ILE A 2 10.72 25.24 52.21
C ILE A 2 10.06 25.81 53.49
N GLY A 3 9.41 24.96 54.30
CA GLY A 3 8.84 25.40 55.58
C GLY A 3 9.89 25.87 56.59
N PHE A 4 11.13 25.37 56.49
CA PHE A 4 12.23 25.74 57.38
C PHE A 4 12.77 27.14 57.05
N PHE A 5 12.87 27.49 55.76
CA PHE A 5 13.26 28.84 55.33
C PHE A 5 12.18 29.88 55.62
N ALA A 6 10.91 29.55 55.41
CA ALA A 6 9.80 30.43 55.77
C ALA A 6 9.75 30.71 57.29
N GLN A 7 10.07 29.70 58.11
CA GLN A 7 10.20 29.86 59.56
C GLN A 7 11.38 30.77 59.94
N ILE A 8 12.53 30.65 59.27
CA ILE A 8 13.71 31.52 59.52
C ILE A 8 13.42 32.97 59.14
N VAL A 9 12.79 33.22 57.99
CA VAL A 9 12.42 34.57 57.55
C VAL A 9 11.31 35.14 58.44
N GLY A 10 10.33 34.33 58.83
CA GLY A 10 9.29 34.73 59.79
C GLY A 10 9.84 35.06 61.18
N LEU A 11 10.83 34.30 61.66
CA LEU A 11 11.55 34.58 62.91
C LEU A 11 12.37 35.88 62.80
N PHE A 12 13.00 36.14 61.64
CA PHE A 12 13.77 37.36 61.40
C PHE A 12 12.89 38.63 61.34
N ILE A 13 11.70 38.51 60.75
CA ILE A 13 10.68 39.57 60.76
C ILE A 13 10.15 39.79 62.19
N PHE A 14 9.90 38.71 62.94
CA PHE A 14 9.39 38.78 64.31
C PHE A 14 10.40 39.39 65.30
N LEU A 15 11.68 39.06 65.18
CA LEU A 15 12.75 39.60 66.03
C LEU A 15 13.01 41.10 65.78
N ASN A 16 12.77 41.58 64.55
CA ASN A 16 12.97 42.98 64.17
C ASN A 16 11.70 43.85 64.29
N LEU A 17 10.56 43.30 64.74
CA LEU A 17 9.36 44.09 65.03
C LEU A 17 9.52 45.03 66.22
N ASN A 18 10.46 44.73 67.13
CA ASN A 18 10.70 45.50 68.36
C ASN A 18 11.86 46.50 68.28
N ASN A 19 12.63 46.50 67.17
CA ASN A 19 13.72 47.46 66.96
C ASN A 19 13.24 48.55 65.99
N ASP A 20 13.54 49.83 66.27
CA ASP A 20 13.10 51.00 65.47
C ASP A 20 13.65 51.07 64.02
N ASP A 21 14.45 50.07 63.61
CA ASP A 21 15.06 49.99 62.28
C ASP A 21 14.09 49.42 61.22
N MET A 22 13.13 50.26 60.81
CA MET A 22 12.16 49.99 59.73
C MET A 22 12.80 49.49 58.41
N ALA A 23 14.06 49.81 58.17
CA ALA A 23 14.81 49.36 56.99
C ALA A 23 15.02 47.84 56.96
N MET A 24 15.39 47.22 58.08
CA MET A 24 15.63 45.76 58.16
C MET A 24 14.32 44.98 58.06
N PHE A 25 13.24 45.53 58.64
CA PHE A 25 11.91 44.97 58.55
C PHE A 25 11.36 44.96 57.11
N SER A 26 11.49 46.09 56.38
CA SER A 26 11.06 46.17 54.98
C SER A 26 11.87 45.26 54.06
N GLN A 27 13.18 45.12 54.29
CA GLN A 27 14.04 44.17 53.56
C GLN A 27 13.63 42.71 53.83
N GLY A 28 13.25 42.36 55.06
CA GLY A 28 12.74 41.03 55.40
C GLY A 28 11.44 40.68 54.65
N ILE A 29 10.51 41.63 54.53
CA ILE A 29 9.26 41.46 53.78
C ILE A 29 9.54 41.32 52.27
N LEU A 30 10.45 42.12 51.72
CA LEU A 30 10.85 42.04 50.30
C LEU A 30 11.48 40.68 49.96
N LEU A 31 12.34 40.16 50.85
CA LEU A 31 12.92 38.82 50.69
C LEU A 31 11.85 37.72 50.74
N LEU A 32 10.85 37.85 51.62
CA LEU A 32 9.73 36.91 51.67
C LEU A 32 8.91 36.95 50.37
N ALA A 33 8.59 38.15 49.87
CA ALA A 33 7.83 38.33 48.64
C ALA A 33 8.55 37.73 47.42
N THR A 34 9.84 38.06 47.24
CA THR A 34 10.67 37.52 46.15
C THR A 34 10.83 35.99 46.21
N TYR A 35 10.91 35.43 47.41
CA TYR A 35 10.93 33.97 47.59
C TYR A 35 9.60 33.32 47.19
N ASN A 36 8.48 33.93 47.57
CA ASN A 36 7.15 33.44 47.19
C ASN A 36 6.94 33.44 45.67
N ASP A 37 7.38 34.50 44.98
CA ASP A 37 7.33 34.57 43.52
C ASP A 37 8.21 33.49 42.87
N GLY A 38 9.40 33.24 43.41
CA GLY A 38 10.28 32.15 42.95
C GLY A 38 9.65 30.77 43.10
N LEU A 39 8.93 30.52 44.21
CA LEU A 39 8.20 29.27 44.41
C LEU A 39 7.02 29.11 43.44
N GLN A 40 6.25 30.18 43.22
CA GLN A 40 5.13 30.16 42.27
C GLN A 40 5.62 29.86 40.85
N LEU A 41 6.74 30.48 40.44
CA LEU A 41 7.39 30.18 39.16
C LEU A 41 7.87 28.72 39.12
N GLY A 42 8.49 28.21 40.18
CA GLY A 42 8.93 26.81 40.26
C GLY A 42 7.78 25.82 40.08
N LEU A 43 6.66 26.03 40.78
CA LEU A 43 5.46 25.18 40.65
C LEU A 43 4.86 25.25 39.25
N ARG A 44 4.77 26.45 38.66
CA ARG A 44 4.29 26.61 37.28
C ARG A 44 5.19 25.88 36.29
N GLN A 45 6.51 25.94 36.46
CA GLN A 45 7.43 25.21 35.60
C GLN A 45 7.31 23.69 35.76
N MET A 46 7.13 23.19 36.99
CA MET A 46 6.89 21.75 37.21
C MET A 46 5.62 21.27 36.50
N ILE A 47 4.53 22.04 36.59
CA ILE A 47 3.28 21.71 35.90
C ILE A 47 3.50 21.72 34.39
N ASN A 48 4.17 22.75 33.85
CA ASN A 48 4.47 22.83 32.42
C ASN A 48 5.29 21.63 31.94
N VAL A 49 6.36 21.27 32.66
CA VAL A 49 7.19 20.10 32.34
C VAL A 49 6.36 18.82 32.40
N ALA A 50 5.54 18.63 33.42
CA ALA A 50 4.67 17.46 33.53
C ALA A 50 3.67 17.36 32.36
N THR A 51 3.08 18.50 31.94
CA THR A 51 2.18 18.51 30.78
C THR A 51 2.90 18.20 29.47
N GLN A 52 4.14 18.69 29.29
CA GLN A 52 4.96 18.36 28.13
C GLN A 52 5.37 16.88 28.15
N MET A 53 5.66 16.31 29.32
CA MET A 53 6.03 14.91 29.49
C MET A 53 4.95 13.94 29.02
N ASN A 54 3.67 14.31 29.14
CA ASN A 54 2.57 13.49 28.60
C ASN A 54 2.66 13.33 27.07
N SER A 55 3.11 14.35 26.34
CA SER A 55 3.34 14.25 24.90
C SER A 55 4.50 13.32 24.56
N TYR A 56 5.57 13.33 25.38
CA TYR A 56 6.68 12.40 25.22
C TYR A 56 6.27 10.95 25.49
N ASN A 57 5.44 10.70 26.52
CA ASN A 57 4.94 9.36 26.81
C ASN A 57 4.16 8.75 25.63
N ARG A 58 3.36 9.55 24.92
CA ARG A 58 2.66 9.10 23.70
C ARG A 58 3.63 8.68 22.58
N ILE A 59 4.80 9.32 22.48
CA ILE A 59 5.82 8.93 21.50
C ILE A 59 6.40 7.57 21.88
N PHE A 60 6.68 7.33 23.16
CA PHE A 60 7.15 6.03 23.63
C PHE A 60 6.12 4.92 23.41
N GLU A 61 4.83 5.19 23.62
CA GLU A 61 3.76 4.24 23.29
C GLU A 61 3.75 3.83 21.80
N ILE A 62 4.16 4.72 20.90
CA ILE A 62 4.25 4.43 19.45
C ILE A 62 5.53 3.65 19.12
N ILE A 63 6.63 3.94 19.81
CA ILE A 63 7.92 3.26 19.60
C ILE A 63 7.82 1.78 20.01
N ASP A 64 7.05 1.47 21.05
CA ASP A 64 6.90 0.12 21.59
C ASP A 64 5.92 -0.78 20.79
N ILE A 65 5.33 -0.27 19.70
CA ILE A 65 4.46 -1.06 18.83
C ILE A 65 5.27 -2.14 18.11
N PRO A 66 4.76 -3.38 17.99
CA PRO A 66 5.44 -4.43 17.23
C PRO A 66 5.68 -3.98 15.78
N THR A 67 6.95 -3.99 15.37
CA THR A 67 7.36 -3.60 14.02
C THR A 67 7.15 -4.74 13.03
N GLU A 68 6.84 -4.40 11.78
CA GLU A 68 6.90 -5.36 10.67
C GLU A 68 8.29 -6.00 10.56
N ALA A 69 8.34 -7.17 9.92
CA ALA A 69 9.60 -7.84 9.61
C ALA A 69 10.57 -6.90 8.84
N PRO A 70 11.89 -7.05 9.03
CA PRO A 70 12.87 -6.20 8.36
C PRO A 70 12.77 -6.30 6.83
N HIS A 71 12.94 -5.16 6.15
CA HIS A 71 12.81 -5.06 4.70
C HIS A 71 13.78 -5.92 3.89
N ILE A 72 14.95 -6.24 4.44
CA ILE A 72 15.98 -7.05 3.79
C ILE A 72 16.44 -8.10 4.80
N GLN A 73 16.20 -9.36 4.46
CA GLN A 73 16.70 -10.50 5.21
C GLN A 73 18.05 -10.95 4.63
N GLN A 74 18.83 -11.68 5.44
CA GLN A 74 20.14 -12.17 4.99
C GLN A 74 20.01 -13.17 3.82
N GLU A 75 18.88 -13.85 3.73
CA GLU A 75 18.56 -14.81 2.66
C GLU A 75 18.22 -14.13 1.33
N ASP A 76 17.73 -12.88 1.35
CA ASP A 76 17.37 -12.13 0.14
C ASP A 76 18.58 -11.84 -0.76
N LYS A 77 19.80 -11.84 -0.19
CA LYS A 77 21.05 -11.69 -0.95
C LYS A 77 21.28 -12.83 -1.95
N LYS A 78 20.59 -13.97 -1.77
CA LYS A 78 20.61 -15.09 -2.73
C LYS A 78 19.85 -14.74 -4.02
N PHE A 79 19.01 -13.70 -4.01
CA PHE A 79 18.05 -13.37 -5.06
C PHE A 79 18.35 -12.04 -5.78
N ASN A 80 19.62 -11.80 -6.14
CA ASN A 80 20.05 -10.54 -6.79
C ASN A 80 19.41 -10.22 -8.15
N LYS A 81 18.73 -11.18 -8.81
CA LYS A 81 18.07 -11.01 -10.13
C LYS A 81 16.67 -11.62 -10.18
N PHE A 82 16.06 -11.83 -9.02
CA PHE A 82 14.72 -12.40 -8.94
C PHE A 82 13.65 -11.33 -9.22
N PRO A 83 12.54 -11.65 -9.89
CA PRO A 83 12.24 -12.88 -10.63
C PRO A 83 12.66 -12.80 -12.11
N LEU A 84 13.22 -13.87 -12.66
CA LEU A 84 13.64 -13.96 -14.08
C LEU A 84 12.46 -14.19 -15.04
N ASN A 85 11.57 -15.12 -14.67
CA ASN A 85 10.44 -15.55 -15.50
C ASN A 85 9.08 -15.06 -14.97
N GLY A 86 9.05 -14.41 -13.81
CA GLY A 86 7.80 -13.95 -13.19
C GLY A 86 6.89 -15.09 -12.70
N ASP A 87 7.44 -16.27 -12.42
CA ASP A 87 6.70 -17.42 -11.93
C ASP A 87 6.27 -17.22 -10.48
N ILE A 88 4.99 -17.50 -10.19
CA ILE A 88 4.40 -17.45 -8.85
C ILE A 88 3.87 -18.85 -8.55
N VAL A 89 4.46 -19.51 -7.56
CA VAL A 89 4.02 -20.82 -7.07
C VAL A 89 3.59 -20.64 -5.63
N SER A 90 2.32 -20.97 -5.35
CA SER A 90 1.73 -20.94 -4.02
C SER A 90 1.26 -22.34 -3.67
N GLU A 91 1.79 -22.92 -2.59
CA GLU A 91 1.33 -24.20 -2.04
C GLU A 91 0.71 -23.95 -0.67
N ASN A 92 -0.57 -24.33 -0.51
CA ASN A 92 -1.31 -24.28 0.76
C ASN A 92 -1.13 -23.01 1.59
N VAL A 93 -1.39 -21.85 0.97
CA VAL A 93 -1.24 -20.53 1.60
C VAL A 93 -2.46 -20.17 2.43
N TYR A 94 -2.27 -19.88 3.72
CA TYR A 94 -3.33 -19.45 4.62
C TYR A 94 -3.12 -18.01 5.11
N MET A 95 -4.21 -17.23 5.16
CA MET A 95 -4.19 -15.82 5.54
C MET A 95 -5.18 -15.56 6.67
N ARG A 96 -4.76 -14.73 7.63
CA ARG A 96 -5.65 -14.15 8.66
C ARG A 96 -5.36 -12.67 8.82
N TYR A 97 -6.41 -11.87 9.01
CA TYR A 97 -6.24 -10.43 9.28
C TYR A 97 -5.90 -10.14 10.74
N ARG A 98 -6.31 -11.02 11.66
CA ARG A 98 -6.02 -10.91 13.08
C ARG A 98 -5.63 -12.28 13.61
N ALA A 99 -4.72 -12.32 14.57
CA ALA A 99 -4.28 -13.58 15.18
C ALA A 99 -5.46 -14.43 15.72
N ASN A 100 -6.51 -13.79 16.23
CA ASN A 100 -7.67 -14.47 16.83
C ASN A 100 -8.90 -14.54 15.91
N SER A 101 -8.76 -14.20 14.62
CA SER A 101 -9.85 -14.37 13.66
C SER A 101 -9.74 -15.72 12.96
N ASP A 102 -10.85 -16.17 12.40
CA ASP A 102 -10.85 -17.31 11.48
C ASP A 102 -9.80 -17.11 10.37
N LEU A 103 -9.37 -18.22 9.77
CA LEU A 103 -8.66 -18.18 8.49
C LEU A 103 -9.61 -17.60 7.46
N ILE A 104 -9.17 -16.51 6.83
CA ILE A 104 -10.07 -15.60 6.15
C ILE A 104 -9.50 -15.25 4.78
N LEU A 105 -10.35 -15.51 3.79
CA LEU A 105 -10.43 -14.74 2.55
C LEU A 105 -11.81 -14.05 2.49
N LYS A 106 -12.24 -13.38 3.56
CA LYS A 106 -13.61 -12.83 3.75
C LYS A 106 -13.89 -11.75 2.70
N GLY A 107 -14.94 -11.97 1.93
CA GLY A 107 -15.36 -11.14 0.80
C GLY A 107 -14.86 -11.67 -0.54
N ALA A 108 -15.37 -12.83 -0.98
CA ALA A 108 -14.97 -13.52 -2.21
C ALA A 108 -13.46 -13.76 -2.40
N GLY A 109 -12.62 -13.42 -1.41
CA GLY A 109 -11.15 -13.57 -1.41
C GLY A 109 -10.35 -12.76 -2.43
N LYS A 110 -10.98 -12.09 -3.41
CA LYS A 110 -10.28 -11.52 -4.56
C LYS A 110 -9.22 -10.47 -4.19
N SER A 111 -9.60 -9.46 -3.41
CA SER A 111 -8.67 -8.42 -2.98
C SER A 111 -7.74 -8.91 -1.87
N SER A 112 -8.20 -9.82 -1.00
CA SER A 112 -7.39 -10.44 0.05
C SER A 112 -6.19 -11.22 -0.52
N ILE A 113 -6.35 -11.86 -1.68
CA ILE A 113 -5.23 -12.50 -2.38
C ILE A 113 -4.16 -11.49 -2.80
N LEU A 114 -4.53 -10.27 -3.19
CA LEU A 114 -3.52 -9.25 -3.48
C LEU A 114 -2.75 -8.87 -2.23
N TYR A 115 -3.45 -8.70 -1.11
CA TYR A 115 -2.79 -8.44 0.18
C TYR A 115 -1.84 -9.57 0.57
N ALA A 116 -2.22 -10.84 0.30
CA ALA A 116 -1.35 -11.99 0.51
C ALA A 116 -0.14 -11.97 -0.43
N ILE A 117 -0.33 -11.73 -1.73
CA ILE A 117 0.76 -11.61 -2.71
C ILE A 117 1.74 -10.52 -2.26
N PHE A 118 1.25 -9.34 -1.88
CA PHE A 118 2.10 -8.24 -1.40
C PHE A 118 2.66 -8.43 0.02
N ARG A 119 2.35 -9.55 0.69
CA ARG A 119 2.70 -9.83 2.10
C ARG A 119 2.36 -8.64 3.01
N MET A 120 1.21 -8.02 2.78
CA MET A 120 0.68 -6.92 3.61
C MET A 120 0.02 -7.45 4.88
N SER A 121 -0.34 -8.72 4.90
CA SER A 121 -0.66 -9.48 6.11
C SER A 121 0.32 -10.63 6.22
N GLU A 122 0.55 -11.08 7.45
CA GLU A 122 1.32 -12.30 7.67
C GLU A 122 0.55 -13.50 7.11
N ILE A 123 1.32 -14.40 6.50
CA ILE A 123 0.87 -15.68 5.95
C ILE A 123 1.33 -16.74 6.94
N GLU A 124 0.44 -17.67 7.28
CA GLU A 124 0.82 -18.85 8.04
C GLU A 124 1.25 -19.94 7.06
N ASP A 125 2.52 -20.32 7.14
CA ASP A 125 3.11 -21.42 6.37
C ASP A 125 3.09 -22.68 7.23
N ASP A 126 2.61 -23.81 6.67
CA ASP A 126 3.00 -25.13 7.17
C ASP A 126 4.50 -25.30 6.86
N GLU A 127 5.28 -25.87 7.78
CA GLU A 127 6.75 -25.84 7.87
C GLU A 127 7.57 -26.28 6.63
N ASP A 128 6.95 -26.61 5.49
CA ASP A 128 7.59 -27.05 4.24
C ASP A 128 7.23 -26.20 2.99
N SER A 129 6.38 -25.17 3.09
CA SER A 129 6.08 -24.32 1.94
C SER A 129 7.11 -23.21 1.77
N PHE A 130 8.06 -23.41 0.85
CA PHE A 130 8.96 -22.36 0.37
C PHE A 130 8.16 -21.30 -0.39
N ILE A 131 7.58 -20.34 0.34
CA ILE A 131 6.94 -19.19 -0.26
C ILE A 131 8.01 -18.14 -0.59
N GLN A 132 8.63 -18.32 -1.75
CA GLN A 132 9.65 -17.41 -2.25
C GLN A 132 9.00 -16.21 -2.95
N TYR A 133 8.53 -15.25 -2.15
CA TYR A 133 8.04 -13.97 -2.64
C TYR A 133 8.97 -12.85 -2.21
N GLN A 134 9.84 -12.41 -3.11
CA GLN A 134 10.28 -11.02 -3.09
C GLN A 134 9.25 -10.23 -3.90
N VAL A 135 8.10 -9.96 -3.30
CA VAL A 135 7.22 -8.94 -3.85
C VAL A 135 7.89 -7.62 -3.53
N LEU A 136 8.59 -7.09 -4.53
CA LEU A 136 8.85 -5.66 -4.63
C LEU A 136 7.51 -5.00 -4.32
N LYS A 137 7.38 -4.35 -3.16
CA LYS A 137 6.22 -3.54 -2.79
C LYS A 137 5.92 -2.70 -4.03
N LEU A 138 4.90 -3.05 -4.80
CA LEU A 138 4.29 -2.13 -5.73
C LEU A 138 3.91 -0.97 -4.83
N LYS A 139 4.53 0.19 -5.07
CA LYS A 139 4.21 1.44 -4.38
C LYS A 139 2.73 1.71 -4.64
N ILE A 140 1.88 1.16 -3.77
CA ILE A 140 0.50 1.55 -3.63
C ILE A 140 0.58 3.04 -3.28
N GLN A 141 -0.05 3.86 -4.11
CA GLN A 141 -0.02 5.31 -4.04
C GLN A 141 -0.35 5.79 -2.63
N GLY A 142 0.68 6.06 -1.84
CA GLY A 142 0.64 6.93 -0.68
C GLY A 142 1.02 8.32 -1.16
N GLN A 143 0.15 9.28 -0.87
CA GLN A 143 0.45 10.70 -1.04
C GLN A 143 1.75 11.02 -0.31
N GLU A 144 2.73 11.57 -1.03
CA GLU A 144 3.61 12.64 -0.55
C GLU A 144 4.58 13.07 -1.67
N ASN A 145 4.30 14.27 -2.19
CA ASN A 145 5.17 15.32 -2.71
C ASN A 145 6.51 14.94 -3.38
N GLN A 146 6.58 15.12 -4.70
CA GLN A 146 7.46 16.10 -5.39
C GLN A 146 7.47 15.87 -6.92
N GLU A 147 6.81 16.78 -7.64
CA GLU A 147 6.98 17.38 -8.99
C GLU A 147 7.72 16.68 -10.18
N VAL A 148 8.51 15.62 -10.00
CA VAL A 148 9.05 14.71 -11.05
C VAL A 148 9.10 13.27 -10.55
N ALA A 149 9.18 13.11 -9.22
CA ALA A 149 9.13 11.86 -8.48
C ALA A 149 7.82 11.08 -8.66
N ASN A 150 6.81 11.67 -9.31
CA ASN A 150 5.63 10.91 -9.69
C ASN A 150 5.94 9.85 -10.74
N LEU A 151 6.65 10.14 -11.83
CA LEU A 151 6.91 9.12 -12.86
C LEU A 151 8.07 8.22 -12.46
N ASP A 152 9.11 8.80 -11.87
CA ASP A 152 10.28 8.09 -11.38
C ASP A 152 10.78 8.68 -10.06
N PRO A 153 10.31 8.19 -8.89
CA PRO A 153 10.70 8.71 -7.58
C PRO A 153 12.15 8.43 -7.20
N PHE A 154 12.83 7.53 -7.90
CA PHE A 154 14.20 7.12 -7.58
C PHE A 154 15.20 7.53 -8.67
N GLU A 155 14.74 8.25 -9.69
CA GLU A 155 15.56 8.72 -10.83
C GLU A 155 16.41 7.59 -11.45
N GLU A 156 15.84 6.39 -11.54
CA GLU A 156 16.55 5.22 -12.08
C GLU A 156 16.59 5.20 -13.62
N ASN A 157 15.73 5.98 -14.27
CA ASN A 157 15.56 5.99 -15.71
C ASN A 157 16.05 7.29 -16.34
N ASN A 158 16.70 7.16 -17.51
CA ASN A 158 17.13 8.30 -18.30
C ASN A 158 15.92 9.06 -18.88
N ASP A 159 16.06 10.37 -19.07
CA ASP A 159 15.04 11.25 -19.67
C ASP A 159 14.52 10.74 -21.03
N GLU A 160 15.38 10.15 -21.86
CA GLU A 160 14.98 9.56 -23.13
C GLU A 160 13.99 8.40 -22.96
N SER A 161 14.16 7.59 -21.90
CA SER A 161 13.26 6.47 -21.60
C SER A 161 11.92 6.98 -21.12
N ILE A 162 11.92 8.06 -20.32
CA ILE A 162 10.71 8.74 -19.84
C ILE A 162 9.94 9.32 -21.03
N LEU A 163 10.61 10.03 -21.93
CA LEU A 163 10.01 10.59 -23.13
C LEU A 163 9.42 9.51 -24.04
N LYS A 164 10.15 8.41 -24.27
CA LYS A 164 9.64 7.26 -25.03
C LYS A 164 8.40 6.65 -24.36
N ALA A 165 8.42 6.44 -23.05
CA ALA A 165 7.25 5.91 -22.33
C ALA A 165 6.03 6.84 -22.41
N LEU A 166 6.25 8.16 -22.35
CA LEU A 166 5.21 9.18 -22.50
C LEU A 166 4.64 9.24 -23.93
N GLU A 167 5.48 8.99 -24.93
CA GLU A 167 5.07 8.92 -26.33
C GLU A 167 4.21 7.67 -26.58
N ILE A 168 4.64 6.50 -26.10
CA ILE A 168 3.91 5.24 -26.27
C ILE A 168 2.53 5.32 -25.57
N THR A 169 2.46 5.94 -24.39
CA THR A 169 1.20 6.13 -23.64
C THR A 169 0.31 7.26 -24.18
N GLY A 170 0.80 8.07 -25.13
CA GLY A 170 0.07 9.21 -25.68
C GLY A 170 -0.05 10.41 -24.73
N LEU A 171 0.55 10.36 -23.55
CA LEU A 171 0.54 11.47 -22.57
C LEU A 171 1.42 12.65 -22.97
N LEU A 172 2.35 12.45 -23.90
CA LEU A 172 3.28 13.50 -24.33
C LEU A 172 2.56 14.77 -24.81
N GLN A 173 1.44 14.63 -25.53
CA GLN A 173 0.68 15.77 -26.03
C GLN A 173 -0.01 16.53 -24.90
N ASN A 174 -0.57 15.81 -23.92
CA ASN A 174 -1.20 16.39 -22.73
C ASN A 174 -0.17 17.12 -21.87
N ILE A 175 1.00 16.52 -21.68
CA ILE A 175 2.05 17.11 -20.84
C ILE A 175 2.62 18.38 -21.48
N LYS A 176 2.76 18.42 -22.81
CA LYS A 176 3.19 19.62 -23.54
C LYS A 176 2.23 20.82 -23.39
N GLN A 177 0.96 20.58 -23.05
CA GLN A 177 -0.02 21.64 -22.81
C GLN A 177 0.11 22.26 -21.41
N PHE A 178 0.80 21.58 -20.48
CA PHE A 178 1.01 22.13 -19.14
C PHE A 178 2.07 23.24 -19.15
N PRO A 179 1.93 24.25 -18.27
CA PRO A 179 2.77 25.45 -18.28
C PRO A 179 4.26 25.16 -18.05
N LYS A 180 4.60 24.08 -17.35
CA LYS A 180 5.99 23.65 -17.10
C LYS A 180 6.30 22.27 -17.70
N GLY A 181 5.46 21.77 -18.60
CA GLY A 181 5.66 20.44 -19.19
C GLY A 181 5.70 19.34 -18.12
N ILE A 182 6.76 18.51 -18.17
CA ILE A 182 6.99 17.42 -17.21
C ILE A 182 7.23 17.95 -15.79
N LEU A 183 7.73 19.18 -15.63
CA LEU A 183 8.02 19.83 -14.35
C LEU A 183 6.80 20.56 -13.75
N THR A 184 5.60 20.23 -14.21
CA THR A 184 4.37 20.86 -13.70
C THR A 184 4.04 20.28 -12.34
N ASP A 185 3.82 21.16 -11.35
CA ASP A 185 3.39 20.73 -10.03
C ASP A 185 1.96 20.15 -10.08
N ILE A 186 1.81 18.96 -9.51
CA ILE A 186 0.56 18.18 -9.43
C ILE A 186 0.21 17.92 -7.95
N SER A 187 0.64 18.80 -7.05
CA SER A 187 0.32 18.77 -5.61
C SER A 187 -1.18 18.53 -5.37
N ASP A 188 -2.07 19.21 -6.11
CA ASP A 188 -3.51 18.91 -6.15
C ASP A 188 -3.87 17.88 -7.24
N PHE A 189 -3.50 16.62 -7.01
CA PHE A 189 -3.73 15.47 -7.90
C PHE A 189 -5.19 15.35 -8.43
N ASN A 190 -6.17 15.84 -7.67
CA ASN A 190 -7.59 15.75 -8.01
C ASN A 190 -8.14 16.91 -8.84
N SER A 191 -7.50 18.07 -8.83
CA SER A 191 -7.96 19.24 -9.59
C SER A 191 -7.31 19.35 -10.97
N VAL A 192 -6.07 18.85 -11.14
CA VAL A 192 -5.25 19.06 -12.34
C VAL A 192 -5.45 17.97 -13.42
N LEU A 193 -5.72 16.73 -13.01
CA LEU A 193 -5.73 15.57 -13.92
C LEU A 193 -7.10 14.90 -14.00
N SER A 194 -7.52 14.58 -15.23
CA SER A 194 -8.69 13.74 -15.47
C SER A 194 -8.45 12.28 -15.05
N ILE A 195 -9.53 11.53 -14.84
CA ILE A 195 -9.47 10.11 -14.47
C ILE A 195 -8.70 9.28 -15.51
N GLY A 196 -8.88 9.57 -16.81
CA GLY A 196 -8.15 8.90 -17.89
C GLY A 196 -6.66 9.23 -17.89
N GLN A 197 -6.28 10.48 -17.65
CA GLN A 197 -4.86 10.86 -17.56
C GLN A 197 -4.17 10.17 -16.37
N LYS A 198 -4.86 10.01 -15.24
CA LYS A 198 -4.34 9.26 -14.09
C LYS A 198 -4.06 7.79 -14.44
N GLN A 199 -4.93 7.18 -15.23
CA GLN A 199 -4.71 5.82 -15.72
C GLN A 199 -3.49 5.74 -16.64
N LEU A 200 -3.36 6.67 -17.59
CA LEU A 200 -2.21 6.72 -18.48
C LEU A 200 -0.89 6.92 -17.70
N ILE A 201 -0.88 7.75 -16.65
CA ILE A 201 0.32 7.93 -15.80
C ILE A 201 0.69 6.62 -15.11
N CYS A 202 -0.30 5.87 -14.62
CA CYS A 202 -0.07 4.54 -14.07
C CYS A 202 0.53 3.58 -15.10
N LEU A 203 0.05 3.63 -16.36
CA LEU A 203 0.61 2.84 -17.45
C LEU A 203 2.03 3.28 -17.81
N THR A 204 2.33 4.58 -17.81
CA THR A 204 3.70 5.07 -18.03
C THR A 204 4.64 4.53 -16.97
N ARG A 205 4.24 4.53 -15.69
CA ARG A 205 5.01 3.94 -14.59
C ARG A 205 5.26 2.46 -14.80
N ILE A 206 4.25 1.71 -15.25
CA ILE A 206 4.36 0.27 -15.56
C ILE A 206 5.43 0.04 -16.63
N LEU A 207 5.46 0.84 -17.68
CA LEU A 207 6.46 0.70 -18.76
C LEU A 207 7.88 1.08 -18.33
N LEU A 208 8.00 2.09 -17.47
CA LEU A 208 9.29 2.51 -16.92
C LEU A 208 9.82 1.47 -15.92
N SER A 209 8.92 0.77 -15.24
CA SER A 209 9.30 -0.28 -14.32
C SER A 209 9.79 -1.53 -15.08
N LYS A 210 10.99 -2.00 -14.75
CA LYS A 210 11.57 -3.24 -15.32
C LYS A 210 11.05 -4.49 -14.60
N MET A 211 9.82 -4.45 -14.10
CA MET A 211 9.25 -5.54 -13.31
C MET A 211 8.76 -6.67 -14.22
N LYS A 212 8.85 -7.90 -13.72
CA LYS A 212 8.35 -9.10 -14.43
C LYS A 212 6.93 -9.51 -14.02
N ILE A 213 6.41 -8.95 -12.92
CA ILE A 213 5.10 -9.28 -12.38
C ILE A 213 4.32 -7.98 -12.17
N PHE A 214 3.12 -7.93 -12.73
CA PHE A 214 2.20 -6.80 -12.63
C PHE A 214 0.87 -7.23 -12.04
N VAL A 215 0.34 -6.42 -11.13
CA VAL A 215 -0.97 -6.63 -10.52
C VAL A 215 -1.86 -5.43 -10.82
N LEU A 216 -3.02 -5.67 -11.43
CA LEU A 216 -4.02 -4.65 -11.72
C LEU A 216 -5.32 -4.95 -10.98
N ASP A 217 -5.71 -4.10 -10.03
CA ASP A 217 -7.05 -4.14 -9.42
C ASP A 217 -8.01 -3.23 -10.21
N LYS A 218 -9.12 -3.78 -10.70
CA LYS A 218 -10.28 -3.02 -11.24
C LYS A 218 -10.00 -1.99 -12.35
N GLN A 219 -8.88 -2.06 -13.06
CA GLN A 219 -8.62 -1.07 -14.12
C GLN A 219 -9.51 -1.30 -15.33
N GLN A 220 -10.31 -0.27 -15.68
CA GLN A 220 -11.10 -0.27 -16.91
C GLN A 220 -10.22 0.20 -18.07
N LEU A 221 -9.37 -0.72 -18.54
CA LEU A 221 -8.52 -0.48 -19.71
C LEU A 221 -9.36 -0.26 -20.97
N ILE A 222 -9.04 0.80 -21.71
CA ILE A 222 -9.56 1.09 -23.04
C ILE A 222 -8.90 0.13 -24.04
N GLN A 223 -9.54 -0.15 -25.18
CA GLN A 223 -9.03 -1.09 -26.19
C GLN A 223 -7.59 -0.79 -26.63
N ASN A 224 -7.24 0.49 -26.81
CA ASN A 224 -5.90 0.91 -27.20
C ASN A 224 -4.85 0.60 -26.11
N GLU A 225 -5.20 0.85 -24.85
CA GLU A 225 -4.34 0.57 -23.69
C GLU A 225 -4.13 -0.95 -23.54
N LYS A 226 -5.17 -1.75 -23.75
CA LYS A 226 -5.08 -3.21 -23.73
C LYS A 226 -4.06 -3.74 -24.75
N GLN A 227 -4.16 -3.28 -26.00
CA GLN A 227 -3.25 -3.71 -27.06
C GLN A 227 -1.81 -3.30 -26.76
N MET A 228 -1.63 -2.13 -26.17
CA MET A 228 -0.32 -1.62 -25.76
C MET A 228 0.28 -2.47 -24.64
N ILE A 229 -0.49 -2.77 -23.59
CA ILE A 229 -0.10 -3.67 -22.50
C ILE A 229 0.26 -5.04 -23.05
N GLN A 230 -0.58 -5.62 -23.90
CA GLN A 230 -0.33 -6.92 -24.52
C GLN A 230 0.95 -6.96 -25.37
N LYS A 231 1.36 -5.82 -25.95
CA LYS A 231 2.60 -5.74 -26.73
C LYS A 231 3.83 -5.56 -25.86
N GLN A 232 3.74 -4.72 -24.83
CA GLN A 232 4.87 -4.34 -23.98
C GLN A 232 5.12 -5.33 -22.84
N LEU A 233 4.08 -6.01 -22.36
CA LEU A 233 4.13 -6.97 -21.25
C LEU A 233 4.08 -8.44 -21.72
N LYS A 234 4.51 -8.75 -22.94
CA LYS A 234 4.50 -10.14 -23.45
C LYS A 234 5.32 -11.10 -22.58
N ASP A 235 6.45 -10.62 -22.07
CA ASP A 235 7.40 -11.41 -21.29
C ASP A 235 7.24 -11.17 -19.77
N CYS A 236 6.05 -10.75 -19.34
CA CYS A 236 5.73 -10.43 -17.95
C CYS A 236 4.42 -11.10 -17.52
N THR A 237 4.35 -11.47 -16.24
CA THR A 237 3.15 -12.05 -15.64
C THR A 237 2.18 -10.93 -15.25
N LEU A 238 0.95 -10.98 -15.77
CA LEU A 238 -0.11 -10.02 -15.45
C LEU A 238 -1.23 -10.68 -14.64
N ILE A 239 -1.42 -10.24 -13.40
CA ILE A 239 -2.51 -10.67 -12.52
C ILE A 239 -3.55 -9.55 -12.48
N THR A 240 -4.80 -9.88 -12.81
CA THR A 240 -5.90 -8.90 -12.79
C THR A 240 -7.09 -9.42 -11.99
N ILE A 241 -7.64 -8.59 -11.10
CA ILE A 241 -8.94 -8.89 -10.50
C ILE A 241 -10.06 -8.46 -11.45
N ALA A 242 -10.79 -9.43 -11.98
CA ALA A 242 -11.95 -9.17 -12.80
C ALA A 242 -13.25 -9.04 -11.98
N HIS A 243 -13.93 -7.90 -12.15
CA HIS A 243 -15.33 -7.68 -11.73
C HIS A 243 -16.33 -7.82 -12.87
N ARG A 244 -15.88 -7.81 -14.12
CA ARG A 244 -16.71 -7.98 -15.32
C ARG A 244 -16.21 -9.16 -16.13
N LEU A 245 -17.06 -10.18 -16.28
CA LEU A 245 -16.74 -11.42 -16.98
C LEU A 245 -16.37 -11.21 -18.46
N ASN A 246 -16.96 -10.21 -19.12
CA ASN A 246 -16.70 -9.88 -20.53
C ASN A 246 -15.24 -9.47 -20.82
N LYS A 247 -14.47 -9.06 -19.80
CA LYS A 247 -13.08 -8.64 -19.98
C LYS A 247 -12.07 -9.77 -19.81
N ILE A 248 -12.53 -10.97 -19.43
CA ILE A 248 -11.64 -12.10 -19.09
C ILE A 248 -11.23 -12.89 -20.35
N THR A 249 -11.80 -12.58 -21.51
CA THR A 249 -11.50 -13.22 -22.81
C THR A 249 -10.02 -13.18 -23.18
N ASP A 250 -9.31 -12.16 -22.73
CA ASP A 250 -7.96 -11.84 -23.19
C ASP A 250 -6.87 -12.49 -22.31
N TYR A 251 -7.24 -13.24 -21.27
CA TYR A 251 -6.30 -13.83 -20.29
C TYR A 251 -6.05 -15.32 -20.52
N ASP A 252 -4.85 -15.81 -20.27
CA ASP A 252 -4.46 -17.19 -20.56
C ASP A 252 -5.05 -18.20 -19.58
N LYS A 253 -5.02 -17.88 -18.28
CA LYS A 253 -5.55 -18.69 -17.19
C LYS A 253 -6.55 -17.88 -16.37
N ILE A 254 -7.49 -18.57 -15.74
CA ILE A 254 -8.46 -17.98 -14.84
C ILE A 254 -8.46 -18.74 -13.53
N MET A 255 -8.48 -17.98 -12.44
CA MET A 255 -8.63 -18.50 -11.08
C MET A 255 -9.99 -18.07 -10.53
N VAL A 256 -10.79 -19.04 -10.11
CA VAL A 256 -12.10 -18.86 -9.49
C VAL A 256 -11.97 -19.08 -8.00
N ILE A 257 -12.31 -18.04 -7.24
CA ILE A 257 -12.33 -18.07 -5.78
C ILE A 257 -13.78 -17.99 -5.33
N TYR A 258 -14.18 -18.92 -4.49
CA TYR A 258 -15.50 -18.97 -3.89
C TYR A 258 -15.40 -19.60 -2.50
N ASP A 259 -16.21 -19.10 -1.57
CA ASP A 259 -16.21 -19.51 -0.17
C ASP A 259 -14.80 -19.59 0.44
N GLU A 260 -14.02 -18.53 0.22
CA GLU A 260 -12.70 -18.35 0.83
C GLU A 260 -11.64 -19.39 0.40
N ARG A 261 -11.88 -20.08 -0.72
CA ARG A 261 -10.94 -21.05 -1.31
C ARG A 261 -10.85 -20.88 -2.81
N VAL A 262 -9.71 -21.27 -3.38
CA VAL A 262 -9.57 -21.43 -4.82
C VAL A 262 -10.26 -22.74 -5.20
N ILE A 263 -11.34 -22.64 -5.99
CA ILE A 263 -12.12 -23.82 -6.42
C ILE A 263 -11.60 -24.35 -7.75
N GLU A 264 -11.30 -23.45 -8.68
CA GLU A 264 -10.86 -23.81 -10.02
C GLU A 264 -9.74 -22.86 -10.48
N CYS A 265 -8.68 -23.40 -11.07
CA CYS A 265 -7.60 -22.61 -11.65
C CYS A 265 -7.05 -23.33 -12.88
N ASP A 266 -7.44 -22.88 -14.06
CA ASP A 266 -6.95 -23.47 -15.32
C ASP A 266 -7.17 -22.51 -16.50
N ARG A 267 -6.79 -22.96 -17.69
CA ARG A 267 -7.14 -22.32 -18.96
C ARG A 267 -8.65 -22.29 -19.15
N LYS A 268 -9.12 -21.25 -19.84
CA LYS A 268 -10.54 -20.99 -20.12
C LYS A 268 -11.31 -22.20 -20.62
N PHE A 269 -10.72 -22.95 -21.55
CA PHE A 269 -11.39 -24.10 -22.14
C PHE A 269 -11.65 -25.20 -21.11
N ASN A 270 -10.67 -25.55 -20.30
CA ASN A 270 -10.78 -26.59 -19.26
C ASN A 270 -11.81 -26.22 -18.18
N LEU A 271 -11.98 -24.92 -17.93
CA LEU A 271 -12.98 -24.39 -16.98
C LEU A 271 -14.41 -24.34 -17.55
N LEU A 272 -14.57 -24.45 -18.88
CA LEU A 272 -15.88 -24.46 -19.53
C LEU A 272 -16.29 -25.87 -19.98
N ALA A 273 -15.31 -26.75 -20.23
CA ALA A 273 -15.49 -28.07 -20.82
C ALA A 273 -14.52 -29.08 -20.19
N LYS A 274 -15.04 -30.22 -19.71
CA LYS A 274 -14.21 -31.30 -19.13
C LYS A 274 -13.40 -32.10 -20.15
N SER A 275 -13.72 -32.01 -21.44
CA SER A 275 -13.06 -32.81 -22.48
C SER A 275 -12.63 -31.94 -23.66
N PRO A 276 -11.45 -32.20 -24.27
CA PRO A 276 -10.93 -31.42 -25.40
C PRO A 276 -11.87 -31.37 -26.62
N ASN A 277 -12.73 -32.38 -26.77
CA ASN A 277 -13.67 -32.50 -27.89
C ASN A 277 -15.13 -32.12 -27.55
N SER A 278 -15.44 -31.70 -26.31
CA SER A 278 -16.83 -31.34 -26.00
C SER A 278 -17.22 -30.05 -26.72
N THR A 279 -18.40 -30.08 -27.35
CA THR A 279 -19.05 -28.92 -28.00
C THR A 279 -19.98 -28.17 -27.05
N PHE A 280 -20.12 -28.64 -25.81
CA PHE A 280 -21.06 -28.13 -24.83
C PHE A 280 -20.33 -27.62 -23.59
N ILE A 281 -20.87 -26.53 -23.03
CA ILE A 281 -20.45 -25.99 -21.74
C ILE A 281 -20.94 -26.93 -20.63
N ASP A 282 -20.02 -27.54 -19.88
CA ASP A 282 -20.36 -28.40 -18.74
C ASP A 282 -20.98 -27.56 -17.63
N ARG A 283 -22.10 -28.01 -17.06
CA ARG A 283 -22.89 -27.27 -16.05
C ARG A 283 -22.42 -27.54 -14.62
N ASN A 284 -21.49 -28.46 -14.44
CA ASN A 284 -20.99 -28.87 -13.14
C ASN A 284 -19.82 -28.02 -12.64
N LEU A 285 -19.18 -27.25 -13.53
CA LEU A 285 -18.09 -26.35 -13.18
C LEU A 285 -18.65 -25.03 -12.61
N GLU A 286 -17.99 -24.46 -11.62
CA GLU A 286 -18.42 -23.20 -11.00
C GLU A 286 -18.20 -22.03 -11.95
N PHE A 287 -17.09 -22.02 -12.69
CA PHE A 287 -16.83 -21.00 -13.70
C PHE A 287 -17.93 -20.92 -14.75
N SER A 288 -18.42 -22.07 -15.24
CA SER A 288 -19.45 -22.11 -16.28
C SER A 288 -20.82 -21.64 -15.78
N ARG A 289 -21.12 -21.85 -14.48
CA ARG A 289 -22.34 -21.32 -13.83
C ARG A 289 -22.33 -19.79 -13.80
N LEU A 290 -21.18 -19.18 -13.54
CA LEU A 290 -21.03 -17.72 -13.53
C LEU A 290 -21.34 -17.10 -14.91
N PHE A 291 -20.97 -17.77 -16.01
CA PHE A 291 -21.21 -17.26 -17.37
C PHE A 291 -22.66 -17.34 -17.82
N LYS A 292 -23.41 -18.35 -17.38
CA LYS A 292 -24.83 -18.44 -17.70
C LYS A 292 -25.62 -17.26 -17.15
N ASN A 293 -25.26 -16.78 -15.96
CA ASN A 293 -25.91 -15.63 -15.34
C ASN A 293 -25.68 -14.33 -16.13
N THR A 294 -24.64 -14.26 -16.98
CA THR A 294 -24.37 -13.12 -17.87
C THR A 294 -25.02 -13.20 -19.25
N GLY A 295 -25.77 -14.28 -19.54
CA GLY A 295 -26.49 -14.49 -20.79
C GLY A 295 -25.84 -15.52 -21.71
N ASN A 296 -26.68 -16.37 -22.34
CA ASN A 296 -26.25 -17.51 -23.14
C ASN A 296 -25.40 -17.11 -24.36
N SER A 297 -25.69 -15.99 -25.02
CA SER A 297 -24.95 -15.53 -26.20
C SER A 297 -23.49 -15.20 -25.90
N ASN A 298 -23.23 -14.52 -24.77
CA ASN A 298 -21.87 -14.19 -24.33
C ASN A 298 -21.10 -15.45 -23.93
N ALA A 299 -21.76 -16.41 -23.27
CA ALA A 299 -21.15 -17.66 -22.88
C ALA A 299 -20.64 -18.47 -24.09
N TYR A 300 -21.45 -18.58 -25.16
CA TYR A 300 -21.03 -19.27 -26.39
C TYR A 300 -19.92 -18.52 -27.13
N ALA A 301 -19.98 -17.18 -27.22
CA ALA A 301 -18.92 -16.41 -27.86
C ALA A 301 -17.55 -16.62 -27.19
N ILE A 302 -17.53 -16.71 -25.87
CA ILE A 302 -16.30 -16.93 -25.10
C ILE A 302 -15.81 -18.37 -25.23
N PHE A 303 -16.74 -19.33 -25.31
CA PHE A 303 -16.41 -20.72 -25.58
C PHE A 303 -15.74 -20.90 -26.94
N ASP A 304 -16.24 -20.24 -27.98
CA ASP A 304 -15.65 -20.29 -29.32
C ASP A 304 -14.24 -19.68 -29.34
N ILE A 305 -14.05 -18.55 -28.66
CA ILE A 305 -12.72 -17.91 -28.50
C ILE A 305 -11.76 -18.84 -27.75
N ALA A 306 -12.21 -19.48 -26.68
CA ALA A 306 -11.40 -20.41 -25.88
C ALA A 306 -10.97 -21.63 -26.71
N LYS A 307 -11.86 -22.16 -27.56
CA LYS A 307 -11.58 -23.28 -28.45
C LYS A 307 -10.53 -22.93 -29.51
N ILE A 308 -10.64 -21.75 -30.12
CA ILE A 308 -9.64 -21.25 -31.08
C ILE A 308 -8.27 -21.14 -30.40
N GLN A 309 -8.20 -20.56 -29.21
CA GLN A 309 -6.93 -20.42 -28.48
C GLN A 309 -6.30 -21.76 -28.11
N LEU A 310 -7.09 -22.77 -27.74
CA LEU A 310 -6.57 -24.10 -27.46
C LEU A 310 -5.94 -24.73 -28.71
N SER A 311 -6.60 -24.59 -29.87
CA SER A 311 -6.08 -25.12 -31.15
C SER A 311 -4.79 -24.43 -31.65
N ILE A 312 -4.54 -23.18 -31.24
CA ILE A 312 -3.30 -22.45 -31.56
C ILE A 312 -2.13 -22.94 -30.71
N ILE A 313 -2.40 -23.49 -29.51
CA ILE A 313 -1.37 -23.93 -28.57
C ILE A 313 -1.01 -25.41 -28.78
N GLU A 314 -1.94 -26.22 -29.30
CA GLU A 314 -1.71 -27.62 -29.62
C GLU A 314 -1.00 -27.84 -30.98
N ASN A 315 -0.85 -26.78 -31.79
CA ASN A 315 -0.05 -26.75 -33.03
C ASN A 315 1.27 -26.00 -32.83
#